data_AF-A0A1I1G586-F1
#
_entry.id   AF-A0A1I1G586-F1
#
_cell.length_a   1.000
_cell.length_b   1.000
_cell.length_c   1.000
_cell.angle_alpha   90.00
_cell.angle_beta   90.00
_cell.angle_gamma   90.00
#
_symmetry.space_group_name_H-M   'P 1'
#
loop_
_entity.id
_entity.type
_entity.pdbx_description
1 polymer ?
#
loop_
_entity_poly.entity_id
_entity_poly.type
_entity_poly.pdbx_seq_one_letter_code
_entity_poly.pdbx_strand_id
1 'polypeptide(L)'
;MNHLIKRIKTLQNLANIDQDAHKQNVKDVSMGRTDSCARLDDPEMHILILRYQNMAPKKQGKQQLPPQLKMIYSLWGQLHTAGLVNTNSKQACDTFCEKYLKGKTLAQSAAQWHNIIEVLKAWLKRAEKHPQNNTENGSEVTTHA
;
A
#
# COMPACT_ATOMS: atom_id res chain seq x y z
N MET A 1 16.64 -3.45 17.23
CA MET A 1 17.26 -3.94 15.98
C MET A 1 17.55 -2.75 15.05
N ASN A 2 18.82 -2.50 14.72
CA ASN A 2 19.29 -1.36 13.92
C ASN A 2 18.55 -1.28 12.56
N HIS A 3 18.06 -0.09 12.21
CA HIS A 3 17.29 0.18 11.00
C HIS A 3 18.11 -0.08 9.71
N LEU A 4 19.43 0.13 9.76
CA LEU A 4 20.35 -0.18 8.66
C LEU A 4 20.47 -1.69 8.42
N ILE A 5 20.63 -2.48 9.49
CA ILE A 5 20.68 -3.95 9.40
C ILE A 5 19.38 -4.51 8.80
N LYS A 6 18.21 -3.97 9.19
CA LYS A 6 16.93 -4.35 8.58
C LYS A 6 16.89 -4.05 7.08
N ARG A 7 17.42 -2.89 6.68
CA ARG A 7 17.51 -2.48 5.27
C ARG A 7 18.46 -3.39 4.49
N ILE A 8 19.63 -3.72 5.04
CA ILE A 8 20.58 -4.67 4.45
C ILE A 8 19.92 -6.03 4.20
N LYS A 9 19.24 -6.61 5.21
CA LYS A 9 18.53 -7.89 5.05
C LYS A 9 17.45 -7.84 3.97
N THR A 10 16.69 -6.74 3.94
CA THR A 10 15.65 -6.54 2.92
C THR A 10 16.27 -6.52 1.52
N LEU A 11 17.36 -5.78 1.34
CA LEU A 11 18.04 -5.65 0.05
C LEU A 11 18.76 -6.94 -0.36
N GLN A 12 19.37 -7.64 0.59
CA GLN A 12 19.98 -8.96 0.37
C GLN A 12 18.95 -9.92 -0.24
N ASN A 13 17.76 -10.02 0.38
CA ASN A 13 16.68 -10.86 -0.12
C ASN A 13 16.21 -10.43 -1.52
N LEU A 14 16.12 -9.13 -1.77
CA LEU A 14 15.69 -8.60 -3.08
C LEU A 14 16.71 -8.87 -4.18
N ALA A 15 17.99 -8.74 -3.87
CA ALA A 15 19.11 -9.02 -4.77
C ALA A 15 19.40 -10.53 -4.91
N ASN A 16 18.63 -11.38 -4.23
CA ASN A 16 18.83 -12.83 -4.20
C ASN A 16 20.27 -13.23 -3.83
N ILE A 17 20.85 -12.53 -2.84
CA ILE A 17 22.21 -12.79 -2.36
C ILE A 17 22.15 -13.83 -1.25
N ASP A 18 22.77 -15.00 -1.48
CA ASP A 18 22.86 -16.06 -0.49
C ASP A 18 23.73 -15.65 0.72
N GLN A 19 23.74 -16.50 1.76
CA GLN A 19 24.42 -16.18 3.02
C GLN A 19 25.94 -16.18 2.92
N ASP A 20 26.55 -16.99 2.04
CA ASP A 20 28.00 -17.05 1.91
C ASP A 20 28.51 -15.85 1.08
N ALA A 21 27.81 -15.51 0.00
CA ALA A 21 28.02 -14.27 -0.73
C ALA A 21 27.81 -13.05 0.19
N HIS A 22 26.81 -13.08 1.07
CA HIS A 22 26.59 -12.02 2.05
C HIS A 22 27.78 -11.85 2.99
N LYS A 23 28.25 -12.92 3.63
CA LYS A 23 29.42 -12.90 4.52
C LYS A 23 30.66 -12.38 3.80
N GLN A 24 30.89 -12.80 2.54
CA GLN A 24 32.02 -12.30 1.75
C GLN A 24 31.90 -10.80 1.50
N ASN A 25 30.72 -10.30 1.11
CA ASN A 25 30.50 -8.87 0.93
C ASN A 25 30.74 -8.07 2.23
N VAL A 26 30.37 -8.62 3.40
CA VAL A 26 30.63 -8.00 4.71
C VAL A 26 32.12 -7.97 5.02
N LYS A 27 32.85 -9.05 4.72
CA LYS A 27 34.32 -9.09 4.84
C LYS A 27 34.96 -8.06 3.92
N ASP A 28 34.54 -7.97 2.65
CA ASP A 28 35.11 -7.00 1.70
C ASP A 28 34.94 -5.56 2.20
N VAL A 29 33.74 -5.21 2.66
CA VAL A 29 33.42 -3.86 3.12
C VAL A 29 34.14 -3.52 4.43
N SER A 30 34.32 -4.50 5.31
CA SER A 30 35.03 -4.31 6.59
C SER A 30 36.54 -4.52 6.51
N MET A 31 37.10 -4.66 5.30
CA MET A 31 38.51 -4.98 5.07
C MET A 31 38.97 -6.24 5.84
N GLY A 32 38.11 -7.25 5.92
CA GLY A 32 38.36 -8.54 6.56
C GLY A 32 38.11 -8.57 8.07
N ARG A 33 37.71 -7.45 8.70
CA ARG A 33 37.54 -7.35 10.16
C ARG A 33 36.36 -8.19 10.69
N THR A 34 35.30 -8.37 9.91
CA THR A 34 34.10 -9.10 10.32
C THR A 34 33.36 -9.70 9.13
N ASP A 35 32.56 -10.74 9.38
CA ASP A 35 31.59 -11.33 8.45
C ASP A 35 30.13 -11.07 8.87
N SER A 36 29.94 -10.35 9.97
CA SER A 36 28.63 -9.98 10.52
C SER A 36 28.33 -8.49 10.37
N CYS A 37 27.19 -8.16 9.76
CA CYS A 37 26.69 -6.80 9.64
C CYS A 37 26.51 -6.08 10.99
N ALA A 38 26.34 -6.82 12.08
CA ALA A 38 26.16 -6.22 13.41
C ALA A 38 27.45 -5.56 13.94
N ARG A 39 28.60 -5.86 13.32
CA ARG A 39 29.92 -5.33 13.70
C ARG A 39 30.46 -4.31 12.69
N LEU A 40 29.69 -4.00 11.66
CA LEU A 40 30.01 -2.91 10.74
C LEU A 40 29.74 -1.55 11.42
N ASP A 41 30.50 -0.54 11.06
CA ASP A 41 30.17 0.85 11.36
C ASP A 41 29.14 1.41 10.36
N ASP A 42 28.58 2.58 10.67
CA ASP A 42 27.54 3.19 9.84
C ASP A 42 28.00 3.46 8.38
N PRO A 43 29.22 4.00 8.12
CA PRO A 43 29.78 4.12 6.78
C PRO A 43 29.85 2.79 6.02
N GLU A 44 30.39 1.74 6.64
CA GLU A 44 30.47 0.40 6.06
C GLU A 44 29.07 -0.16 5.75
N MET A 45 28.11 0.01 6.67
CA MET A 45 26.71 -0.39 6.41
C MET A 45 26.12 0.35 5.21
N HIS A 46 26.43 1.63 5.01
CA HIS A 46 25.95 2.41 3.86
C HIS A 46 26.56 1.93 2.54
N ILE A 47 27.85 1.60 2.54
CA ILE A 47 28.52 1.01 1.37
C ILE A 47 27.84 -0.31 0.98
N LEU A 48 27.57 -1.18 1.97
CA LEU A 48 26.91 -2.46 1.74
C LEU A 48 25.47 -2.28 1.23
N ILE A 49 24.73 -1.29 1.77
CA ILE A 49 23.40 -0.92 1.29
C ILE A 49 23.45 -0.50 -0.17
N LEU A 50 24.37 0.40 -0.56
CA LEU A 50 24.50 0.86 -1.94
C LEU A 50 24.84 -0.29 -2.89
N ARG A 51 25.76 -1.18 -2.48
CA ARG A 51 26.11 -2.39 -3.25
C ARG A 51 24.86 -3.23 -3.53
N TYR A 52 24.05 -3.53 -2.50
CA TYR A 52 22.87 -4.37 -2.68
C TYR A 52 21.72 -3.65 -3.39
N GLN A 53 21.61 -2.33 -3.28
CA GLN A 53 20.63 -1.56 -4.05
C GLN A 53 20.88 -1.63 -5.55
N ASN A 54 22.15 -1.63 -5.96
CA ASN A 54 22.52 -1.73 -7.38
C ASN A 54 22.32 -3.15 -7.95
N MET A 55 22.38 -4.17 -7.09
CA MET A 55 22.17 -5.57 -7.47
C MET A 55 20.71 -6.00 -7.38
N ALA A 56 19.94 -5.40 -6.46
CA ALA A 56 18.52 -5.66 -6.36
C ALA A 56 17.85 -5.25 -7.67
N PRO A 57 16.88 -6.04 -8.18
CA PRO A 57 16.03 -5.57 -9.25
C PRO A 57 15.48 -4.25 -8.78
N LYS A 58 15.61 -3.20 -9.62
CA LYS A 58 14.95 -1.93 -9.35
C LYS A 58 13.51 -2.31 -9.07
N LYS A 59 13.09 -2.26 -7.81
CA LYS A 59 11.69 -2.14 -7.51
C LYS A 59 11.34 -0.92 -8.34
N GLN A 60 10.64 -1.11 -9.47
CA GLN A 60 9.74 -0.09 -9.96
C GLN A 60 9.08 0.33 -8.67
N GLY A 61 9.43 1.54 -8.21
CA GLY A 61 9.20 1.89 -6.82
C GLY A 61 7.76 1.53 -6.50
N LYS A 62 7.41 1.34 -5.23
CA LYS A 62 6.01 1.62 -4.91
C LYS A 62 5.79 3.04 -5.42
N GLN A 63 5.29 3.19 -6.65
CA GLN A 63 5.02 4.46 -7.28
C GLN A 63 4.06 5.01 -6.27
N GLN A 64 4.54 6.00 -5.51
CA GLN A 64 3.70 6.56 -4.48
C GLN A 64 2.47 7.01 -5.24
N LEU A 65 1.35 6.35 -4.93
CA LEU A 65 0.10 6.65 -5.60
C LEU A 65 -0.06 8.17 -5.50
N PRO A 66 -0.31 8.85 -6.63
CA PRO A 66 -0.60 10.27 -6.64
C PRO A 66 -1.57 10.60 -5.50
N PRO A 67 -1.38 11.72 -4.78
CA PRO A 67 -2.21 12.07 -3.62
C PRO A 67 -3.72 11.99 -3.91
N GLN A 68 -4.14 12.35 -5.13
CA GLN A 68 -5.52 12.25 -5.58
C GLN A 68 -6.04 10.81 -5.68
N LEU A 69 -5.23 9.87 -6.20
CA LEU A 69 -5.60 8.45 -6.20
C LEU A 69 -5.71 7.88 -4.78
N LYS A 70 -4.79 8.27 -3.89
CA LYS A 70 -4.90 7.90 -2.46
C LYS A 70 -6.21 8.43 -1.86
N MET A 71 -6.60 9.65 -2.20
CA MET A 71 -7.86 10.26 -1.75
C MET A 71 -9.08 9.49 -2.27
N ILE A 72 -9.11 9.13 -3.55
CA ILE A 72 -10.22 8.35 -4.15
C ILE A 72 -10.40 7.02 -3.39
N TYR A 73 -9.33 6.27 -3.16
CA TYR A 73 -9.42 5.01 -2.41
C TYR A 73 -9.80 5.20 -0.94
N SER A 74 -9.34 6.27 -0.31
CA SER A 74 -9.73 6.62 1.06
C SER A 74 -11.23 6.92 1.16
N LEU A 75 -11.77 7.72 0.23
CA LEU A 75 -13.19 8.05 0.19
C LEU A 75 -14.06 6.82 -0.11
N TRP A 76 -13.59 5.92 -0.98
CA TRP A 76 -14.27 4.64 -1.20
C TRP A 76 -14.36 3.80 0.07
N GLY A 77 -13.28 3.72 0.85
CA GLY A 77 -13.28 3.05 2.15
C GLY A 77 -14.27 3.69 3.13
N GLN A 78 -14.37 5.03 3.15
CA GLN A 78 -15.36 5.73 3.97
C GLN A 78 -16.81 5.43 3.54
N LEU A 79 -17.09 5.37 2.23
CA LEU A 79 -18.41 4.97 1.73
C LEU A 79 -18.77 3.56 2.20
N HIS A 80 -17.81 2.63 2.23
CA HIS A 80 -18.04 1.28 2.72
C HIS A 80 -18.34 1.28 4.22
N THR A 81 -17.57 2.02 5.02
CA THR A 81 -17.82 2.17 6.46
C THR A 81 -19.19 2.78 6.74
N ALA A 82 -19.65 3.68 5.87
CA ALA A 82 -20.99 4.26 5.94
C ALA A 82 -22.11 3.34 5.39
N GLY A 83 -21.79 2.12 4.94
CA GLY A 83 -22.75 1.16 4.39
C GLY A 83 -23.31 1.53 3.00
N LEU A 84 -22.68 2.49 2.31
CA LEU A 84 -23.15 2.98 1.00
C LEU A 84 -22.63 2.14 -0.17
N VAL A 85 -21.55 1.39 0.05
CA VAL A 85 -21.00 0.42 -0.91
C VAL A 85 -20.67 -0.88 -0.19
N ASN A 86 -20.92 -2.00 -0.87
CA ASN A 86 -20.83 -3.32 -0.25
C ASN A 86 -19.41 -3.89 -0.15
N THR A 87 -18.43 -3.32 -0.87
CA THR A 87 -17.09 -3.92 -0.97
C THR A 87 -15.98 -2.88 -0.86
N ASN A 88 -15.19 -2.98 0.21
CA ASN A 88 -13.97 -2.21 0.41
C ASN A 88 -12.76 -2.84 -0.32
N SER A 89 -12.81 -2.84 -1.65
CA SER A 89 -11.74 -3.35 -2.50
C SER A 89 -11.29 -2.30 -3.50
N LYS A 90 -9.98 -2.24 -3.75
CA LYS A 90 -9.40 -1.41 -4.81
C LYS A 90 -10.04 -1.72 -6.17
N GLN A 91 -10.26 -3.01 -6.46
CA GLN A 91 -10.88 -3.45 -7.70
C GLN A 91 -12.31 -2.93 -7.85
N ALA A 92 -13.10 -2.95 -6.76
CA ALA A 92 -14.47 -2.42 -6.78
C ALA A 92 -14.48 -0.91 -7.05
N CYS A 93 -13.57 -0.17 -6.43
CA CYS A 93 -13.38 1.25 -6.69
C CYS A 93 -12.95 1.52 -8.14
N ASP A 94 -11.99 0.75 -8.66
CA ASP A 94 -11.49 0.89 -10.03
C ASP A 94 -12.62 0.62 -11.05
N THR A 95 -13.41 -0.45 -10.86
CA THR A 95 -14.58 -0.77 -11.71
C THR A 95 -15.65 0.32 -11.67
N PHE A 96 -15.94 0.89 -10.50
CA PHE A 96 -16.85 2.04 -10.40
C PHE A 96 -16.32 3.23 -11.20
N CYS A 97 -15.04 3.54 -11.04
CA CYS A 97 -14.41 4.66 -11.74
C CYS A 97 -14.38 4.43 -13.25
N GLU A 98 -14.10 3.21 -13.72
CA GLU A 98 -14.16 2.86 -15.14
C GLU A 98 -15.55 3.05 -15.73
N LYS A 99 -16.61 2.63 -15.02
CA LYS A 99 -18.00 2.87 -15.45
C LYS A 99 -18.30 4.36 -15.52
N TYR A 100 -17.86 5.13 -14.52
CA TYR A 100 -18.04 6.58 -14.48
C TYR A 100 -17.28 7.30 -15.62
N LEU A 101 -16.09 6.79 -15.96
CA LEU A 101 -15.20 7.34 -16.98
C LEU A 101 -15.45 6.76 -18.39
N LYS A 102 -16.59 6.09 -18.62
CA LYS A 102 -16.98 5.49 -19.91
C LYS A 102 -15.94 4.49 -20.45
N GLY A 103 -15.43 3.62 -19.59
CA GLY A 103 -14.49 2.55 -19.92
C GLY A 103 -13.01 2.94 -19.87
N LYS A 104 -12.68 4.18 -19.49
CA LYS A 104 -11.28 4.57 -19.27
C LYS A 104 -10.84 4.24 -17.85
N THR A 105 -9.63 3.73 -17.70
CA THR A 105 -9.05 3.46 -16.38
C THR A 105 -8.75 4.76 -15.63
N LEU A 106 -8.64 4.67 -14.30
CA LEU A 106 -8.19 5.78 -13.46
C LEU A 106 -6.81 6.30 -13.90
N ALA A 107 -5.89 5.40 -14.29
CA ALA A 107 -4.56 5.79 -14.77
C ALA A 107 -4.62 6.63 -16.05
N GLN A 108 -5.56 6.34 -16.96
CA GLN A 108 -5.74 7.07 -18.22
C GLN A 108 -6.50 8.39 -18.06
N SER A 109 -7.12 8.64 -16.90
CA SER A 109 -8.06 9.74 -16.70
C SER A 109 -7.64 10.66 -15.55
N ALA A 110 -6.34 10.93 -15.43
CA ALA A 110 -5.80 11.77 -14.36
C ALA A 110 -6.48 13.14 -14.23
N ALA A 111 -6.84 13.76 -15.36
CA ALA A 111 -7.56 15.04 -15.38
C ALA A 111 -8.96 14.98 -14.72
N GLN A 112 -9.57 13.80 -14.61
CA GLN A 112 -10.91 13.60 -14.05
C GLN A 112 -10.89 13.21 -12.57
N TRP A 113 -9.71 13.00 -11.96
CA TRP A 113 -9.61 12.59 -10.56
C TRP A 113 -10.29 13.58 -9.61
N HIS A 114 -10.18 14.88 -9.88
CA HIS A 114 -10.85 15.89 -9.06
C HIS A 114 -12.38 15.74 -9.08
N ASN A 115 -12.96 15.51 -10.26
CA ASN A 115 -14.40 15.31 -10.42
C ASN A 115 -14.88 14.05 -9.67
N ILE A 116 -14.11 12.96 -9.74
CA ILE A 116 -14.42 11.72 -9.01
C ILE A 116 -14.41 11.97 -7.49
N ILE A 117 -13.39 12.67 -6.99
CA ILE A 117 -13.28 13.02 -5.56
C ILE A 117 -14.52 13.80 -5.10
N GLU A 118 -14.96 14.81 -5.87
CA GLU A 118 -16.12 15.61 -5.50
C GLU A 118 -17.43 14.80 -5.52
N VAL A 119 -17.58 13.86 -6.47
CA VAL A 119 -18.73 12.93 -6.49
C VAL A 119 -18.75 12.03 -5.24
N LEU A 120 -17.60 11.44 -4.88
CA LEU A 120 -17.51 10.58 -3.70
C LEU A 120 -17.77 11.36 -2.39
N LYS A 121 -17.25 12.58 -2.28
CA LYS A 121 -17.56 13.48 -1.14
C LYS A 121 -19.04 13.85 -1.08
N ALA A 122 -19.65 14.18 -2.21
CA ALA A 122 -21.07 14.52 -2.28
C ALA A 122 -21.94 13.34 -1.86
N TRP A 123 -21.54 12.11 -2.21
CA TRP A 123 -22.22 10.90 -1.77
C TRP A 123 -22.12 10.70 -0.26
N LEU A 124 -20.93 10.85 0.34
CA LEU A 124 -20.76 10.83 1.80
C LEU A 124 -21.64 11.88 2.49
N LYS A 125 -21.62 13.12 2.00
CA LYS A 125 -22.46 14.21 2.56
C LYS A 125 -23.96 13.92 2.50
N ARG A 126 -24.44 13.18 1.49
CA ARG A 126 -25.85 12.77 1.42
C ARG A 126 -26.21 11.79 2.51
N ALA A 127 -25.29 10.87 2.84
CA ALA A 127 -25.48 9.92 3.93
C ALA A 127 -25.45 10.60 5.30
N GLU A 128 -24.57 11.59 5.49
CA GLU A 128 -24.54 12.37 6.73
C GLU A 128 -25.84 13.18 6.95
N LYS A 129 -26.50 13.61 5.88
CA LYS A 129 -27.77 14.37 5.95
C LYS A 129 -29.01 13.50 6.15
N HIS A 130 -28.91 12.20 5.93
CA HIS A 130 -30.00 11.24 6.19
C HIS A 130 -29.53 10.19 7.20
N PRO A 131 -29.60 10.47 8.51
CA PRO A 131 -29.47 9.44 9.53
C PRO A 131 -30.74 8.56 9.53
N GLN A 132 -30.91 7.72 8.51
CA GLN A 132 -31.96 6.68 8.51
C GLN A 132 -31.40 5.39 9.09
N ASN A 133 -31.46 5.31 10.41
CA ASN A 133 -32.30 4.36 11.14
C ASN A 133 -32.55 3.03 10.39
N ASN A 134 -31.62 2.07 10.46
CA ASN A 134 -31.94 0.68 10.10
C ASN A 134 -31.03 -0.33 10.81
N THR A 135 -31.41 -0.73 12.03
CA THR A 135 -31.06 -2.04 12.61
C THR A 135 -32.18 -2.49 13.53
N GLU A 136 -33.38 -2.68 12.98
CA GLU A 136 -34.38 -3.57 13.56
C GLU A 136 -35.06 -4.34 12.42
N ASN A 137 -34.59 -5.57 12.19
CA ASN A 137 -35.49 -6.67 11.81
C ASN A 137 -34.75 -8.01 11.86
N GLY A 138 -35.19 -8.88 12.76
CA GLY A 138 -34.73 -10.26 12.81
C GLY A 138 -34.98 -10.97 14.13
N SER A 139 -36.20 -10.93 14.69
CA SER A 139 -36.69 -11.92 15.66
C SER A 139 -38.21 -11.79 15.84
N GLU A 140 -38.97 -12.16 14.80
CA GLU A 140 -40.36 -12.57 14.98
C GLU A 140 -40.38 -14.10 14.79
N VAL A 141 -40.26 -14.84 15.90
CA VAL A 141 -40.56 -16.27 15.92
C VAL A 141 -41.92 -16.40 16.57
N THR A 142 -42.95 -16.30 15.74
CA THR A 142 -44.29 -16.77 16.08
C THR A 142 -44.27 -18.28 15.91
N THR A 143 -44.42 -19.04 16.99
CA THR A 143 -44.84 -20.44 16.90
C THR A 143 -46.01 -20.63 17.86
N HIS A 144 -47.21 -20.63 17.28
CA HIS A 144 -48.38 -21.26 17.84
C HIS A 144 -48.37 -22.73 17.42
N ALA A 145 -48.41 -23.64 18.39
CA ALA A 145 -49.15 -24.91 18.37
C ALA A 145 -49.03 -25.57 19.75
#